data_AF-K1WTP9-F1
#
_entry.id   AF-K1WTP9-F1
#
_cell.length_a   1.000
_cell.length_b   1.000
_cell.length_c   1.000
_cell.angle_alpha   90.00
_cell.angle_beta   90.00
_cell.angle_gamma   90.00
#
_symmetry.space_group_name_H-M   'P 1'
#
loop_
_entity.id
_entity.type
_entity.pdbx_description
1 polymer ?
#
loop_
_entity_poly.entity_id
_entity_poly.type
_entity_poly.pdbx_seq_one_letter_code
_entity_poly.pdbx_strand_id
1 'polypeptide(L)'
;MLTAKGRFFSAGADVSISNAQAPGTDKSRYWLKNFVSNNLNITQAFYTHPKILVTALNGPAVGLSAALIAFSDFIYCTSSAYLFTPFSSLGLVAEGGASRAFVQRLGISKANEALIMSKRITAKELLQVGFVNKIFDLEKGEEEKIRGLVLEEIGNRLGDHLNGDSMTKIKALIRKPEIDAMDAQGVAEVFAGLERFNAGIPQKEFDKIASGQKRHKL
;
A
#
# COMPACT_ATOMS: atom_id res chain seq x y z
N MET A 1 2.96 -3.78 -14.89
CA MET A 1 2.62 -2.42 -14.45
C MET A 1 1.24 -2.44 -13.81
N LEU A 2 1.08 -1.81 -12.64
CA LEU A 2 -0.18 -1.58 -11.94
C LEU A 2 -0.69 -0.16 -12.25
N THR A 3 -1.99 -0.03 -12.49
CA THR A 3 -2.71 1.25 -12.68
C THR A 3 -4.17 1.02 -12.31
N ALA A 4 -4.90 2.10 -12.01
CA ALA A 4 -6.35 2.05 -11.83
C ALA A 4 -7.08 2.96 -12.83
N LYS A 5 -8.40 3.01 -12.71
CA LYS A 5 -9.31 3.89 -13.46
C LYS A 5 -10.09 4.79 -12.50
N GLY A 6 -10.53 5.94 -12.98
CA GLY A 6 -11.26 6.93 -12.17
C GLY A 6 -10.36 7.75 -11.22
N ARG A 7 -10.99 8.32 -10.18
CA ARG A 7 -10.37 9.35 -9.32
C ARG A 7 -9.40 8.83 -8.26
N PHE A 8 -9.48 7.55 -7.91
CA PHE A 8 -8.62 6.91 -6.91
C PHE A 8 -7.80 5.82 -7.57
N PHE A 9 -6.61 5.57 -7.03
CA PHE A 9 -5.88 4.35 -7.34
C PHE A 9 -6.54 3.17 -6.62
N SER A 10 -6.75 3.31 -5.31
CA SER A 10 -7.51 2.36 -4.50
C SER A 10 -7.93 3.01 -3.18
N ALA A 11 -9.17 2.78 -2.76
CA ALA A 11 -9.69 3.20 -1.46
C ALA A 11 -9.32 2.24 -0.31
N GLY A 12 -8.61 1.15 -0.61
CA GLY A 12 -8.20 0.16 0.38
C GLY A 12 -9.19 -1.00 0.52
N ALA A 13 -9.14 -1.68 1.67
CA ALA A 13 -10.05 -2.78 1.97
C ALA A 13 -11.48 -2.28 2.11
N ASP A 14 -12.43 -3.06 1.60
CA ASP A 14 -13.85 -2.75 1.72
C ASP A 14 -14.34 -3.00 3.15
N VAL A 15 -14.58 -1.91 3.88
CA VAL A 15 -15.07 -1.91 5.26
C VAL A 15 -16.58 -2.18 5.37
N SER A 16 -17.30 -2.19 4.24
CA SER A 16 -18.74 -2.43 4.19
C SER A 16 -19.11 -3.91 4.08
N ILE A 17 -18.15 -4.77 3.74
CA ILE A 17 -18.34 -6.23 3.80
C ILE A 17 -18.63 -6.55 5.26
N SER A 18 -19.92 -6.78 5.54
CA SER A 18 -20.44 -6.86 6.89
C SER A 18 -19.67 -7.91 7.67
N ASN A 19 -18.90 -7.49 8.67
CA ASN A 19 -18.28 -8.36 9.65
C ASN A 19 -19.31 -8.92 10.65
N ALA A 20 -20.59 -9.01 10.24
CA ALA A 20 -21.64 -9.68 10.97
C ALA A 20 -21.32 -11.17 10.98
N GLN A 21 -20.48 -11.56 11.93
CA GLN A 21 -20.17 -12.95 12.20
C GLN A 21 -21.45 -13.63 12.67
N ALA A 22 -21.72 -14.82 12.13
CA ALA A 22 -22.83 -15.63 12.60
C ALA A 22 -22.67 -15.89 14.11
N PRO A 23 -23.76 -15.91 14.91
CA PRO A 23 -23.69 -16.27 16.32
C PRO A 23 -22.93 -17.59 16.50
N GLY A 24 -22.00 -17.63 17.46
CA GLY A 24 -21.15 -18.80 17.71
C GLY A 24 -19.89 -18.92 16.83
N THR A 25 -19.60 -17.96 15.96
CA THR A 25 -18.34 -17.94 15.20
C THR A 25 -17.13 -17.81 16.14
N ASP A 26 -16.15 -18.71 15.98
CA ASP A 26 -14.82 -18.54 16.56
C ASP A 26 -14.09 -17.37 15.87
N LYS A 27 -13.99 -16.25 16.58
CA LYS A 27 -13.38 -15.01 16.10
C LYS A 27 -11.94 -15.22 15.64
N SER A 28 -11.16 -15.98 16.42
CA SER A 28 -9.75 -16.21 16.14
C SER A 28 -9.58 -16.99 14.84
N ARG A 29 -10.36 -18.07 14.67
CA ARG A 29 -10.34 -18.86 13.44
C ARG A 29 -10.82 -18.05 12.23
N TYR A 30 -11.84 -17.21 12.41
CA TYR A 30 -12.37 -16.35 11.36
C TYR A 30 -11.30 -15.36 10.87
N TRP A 31 -10.65 -14.63 11.78
CA TRP A 31 -9.64 -13.63 11.42
C TRP A 31 -8.34 -14.24 10.92
N LEU A 32 -7.95 -15.42 11.43
CA LEU A 32 -6.84 -16.17 10.87
C LEU A 32 -7.07 -16.47 9.37
N LYS A 33 -8.29 -16.90 9.01
CA LYS A 33 -8.64 -17.20 7.62
C LYS A 33 -8.78 -15.94 6.75
N ASN A 34 -9.50 -14.93 7.22
CA ASN A 34 -9.94 -13.81 6.38
C ASN A 34 -9.01 -12.59 6.42
N PHE A 35 -8.24 -12.42 7.49
CA PHE A 35 -7.29 -11.33 7.64
C PHE A 35 -5.85 -11.82 7.45
N VAL A 36 -5.39 -12.74 8.31
CA VAL A 36 -3.99 -13.17 8.35
C VAL A 36 -3.55 -13.81 7.04
N SER A 37 -4.26 -14.85 6.58
CA SER A 37 -3.89 -15.56 5.34
C SER A 37 -3.87 -14.63 4.12
N ASN A 38 -4.89 -13.76 4.00
CA ASN A 38 -5.00 -12.84 2.87
C ASN A 38 -3.88 -11.78 2.89
N ASN A 39 -3.59 -11.19 4.06
CA ASN A 39 -2.56 -10.16 4.20
C ASN A 39 -1.17 -10.73 3.98
N LEU A 40 -0.85 -11.90 4.54
CA LEU A 40 0.44 -12.56 4.30
C LEU A 40 0.63 -12.88 2.82
N ASN A 41 -0.37 -13.51 2.20
CA ASN A 41 -0.28 -13.95 0.81
C ASN A 41 -0.06 -12.78 -0.15
N ILE A 42 -0.89 -11.74 -0.05
CA ILE A 42 -0.78 -10.59 -0.98
C ILE A 42 0.49 -9.78 -0.71
N THR A 43 0.89 -9.60 0.54
CA THR A 43 2.11 -8.85 0.87
C THR A 43 3.34 -9.58 0.34
N GLN A 44 3.41 -10.90 0.55
CA GLN A 44 4.48 -11.74 0.02
C GLN A 44 4.56 -11.70 -1.50
N ALA A 45 3.42 -11.74 -2.19
CA ALA A 45 3.40 -11.65 -3.65
C ALA A 45 4.03 -10.34 -4.18
N PHE A 46 3.92 -9.23 -3.43
CA PHE A 46 4.50 -7.94 -3.82
C PHE A 46 6.02 -7.87 -3.54
N TYR A 47 6.47 -8.19 -2.33
CA TYR A 47 7.89 -8.05 -2.01
C TYR A 47 8.76 -9.15 -2.66
N THR A 48 8.19 -10.31 -3.02
CA THR A 48 8.89 -11.36 -3.78
C THR A 48 8.69 -11.28 -5.30
N HIS A 49 7.93 -10.29 -5.81
CA HIS A 49 7.58 -10.24 -7.23
C HIS A 49 8.83 -10.22 -8.15
N PRO A 50 9.00 -11.19 -9.07
CA PRO A 50 10.28 -11.39 -9.77
C PRO A 50 10.50 -10.46 -10.97
N LYS A 51 9.45 -9.83 -11.50
CA LYS A 51 9.53 -8.92 -12.67
C LYS A 51 9.63 -7.46 -12.23
N ILE A 52 10.12 -6.58 -13.08
CA ILE A 52 10.12 -5.14 -12.80
C ILE A 52 8.66 -4.66 -12.61
N LEU A 53 8.34 -4.23 -11.39
CA LEU A 53 7.02 -3.81 -10.96
C LEU A 53 6.95 -2.29 -11.00
N VAL A 54 6.18 -1.78 -11.95
CA VAL A 54 5.91 -0.34 -12.11
C VAL A 54 4.50 -0.03 -11.63
N THR A 55 4.32 1.02 -10.83
CA THR A 55 3.01 1.55 -10.46
C THR A 55 2.79 2.94 -11.07
N ALA A 56 1.66 3.12 -11.74
CA ALA A 56 1.13 4.42 -12.15
C ALA A 56 -0.03 4.81 -11.23
N LEU A 57 0.22 5.75 -10.32
CA LEU A 57 -0.77 6.28 -9.37
C LEU A 57 -1.57 7.41 -10.02
N ASN A 58 -2.72 7.06 -10.60
CA ASN A 58 -3.68 8.02 -11.16
C ASN A 58 -4.33 8.91 -10.09
N GLY A 59 -4.32 8.49 -8.83
CA GLY A 59 -4.92 9.24 -7.73
C GLY A 59 -4.55 8.64 -6.38
N PRO A 60 -5.32 8.95 -5.32
CA PRO A 60 -4.98 8.51 -3.97
C PRO A 60 -4.97 6.99 -3.80
N ALA A 61 -4.04 6.50 -2.99
CA ALA A 61 -3.94 5.11 -2.57
C ALA A 61 -4.07 5.02 -1.05
N VAL A 62 -4.91 4.09 -0.58
CA VAL A 62 -5.33 4.05 0.83
C VAL A 62 -5.13 2.67 1.45
N GLY A 63 -4.76 2.65 2.73
CA GLY A 63 -4.66 1.45 3.57
C GLY A 63 -3.68 0.42 3.01
N LEU A 64 -4.10 -0.85 2.97
CA LEU A 64 -3.30 -1.96 2.44
C LEU A 64 -2.80 -1.69 1.01
N SER A 65 -3.61 -1.07 0.14
CA SER A 65 -3.14 -0.74 -1.22
C SER A 65 -2.00 0.27 -1.22
N ALA A 66 -2.02 1.27 -0.31
CA ALA A 66 -0.92 2.21 -0.15
C ALA A 66 0.35 1.53 0.38
N ALA A 67 0.20 0.55 1.27
CA ALA A 67 1.30 -0.26 1.78
C ALA A 67 1.96 -1.09 0.66
N LEU A 68 1.15 -1.82 -0.12
CA LEU A 68 1.63 -2.76 -1.13
C LEU A 68 2.40 -2.09 -2.26
N ILE A 69 1.98 -0.91 -2.72
CA ILE A 69 2.69 -0.21 -3.81
C ILE A 69 4.09 0.25 -3.40
N ALA A 70 4.44 0.30 -2.12
CA ALA A 70 5.81 0.58 -1.69
C ALA A 70 6.80 -0.47 -2.21
N PHE A 71 6.36 -1.68 -2.53
CA PHE A 71 7.23 -2.72 -3.11
C PHE A 71 7.41 -2.62 -4.63
N SER A 72 6.81 -1.63 -5.28
CA SER A 72 7.08 -1.37 -6.70
C SER A 72 8.49 -0.84 -6.89
N ASP A 73 9.18 -1.29 -7.92
CA ASP A 73 10.53 -0.85 -8.23
C ASP A 73 10.52 0.60 -8.72
N PHE A 74 9.49 0.97 -9.51
CA PHE A 74 9.27 2.35 -9.98
C PHE A 74 7.83 2.77 -9.72
N ILE A 75 7.64 4.00 -9.23
CA ILE A 75 6.34 4.58 -8.95
C ILE A 75 6.28 5.96 -9.59
N TYR A 76 5.28 6.17 -10.43
CA TYR A 76 4.96 7.44 -11.04
C TYR A 76 3.57 7.85 -10.59
N CYS A 77 3.32 9.14 -10.43
CA CYS A 77 2.02 9.59 -9.93
C CYS A 77 1.54 10.87 -10.61
N THR A 78 0.23 11.12 -10.51
CA THR A 78 -0.35 12.43 -10.80
C THR A 78 -0.07 13.40 -9.65
N SER A 79 -0.21 14.70 -9.90
CA SER A 79 -0.09 15.72 -8.85
C SER A 79 -1.21 15.65 -7.80
N SER A 80 -2.34 15.01 -8.12
CA SER A 80 -3.46 14.78 -7.21
C SER A 80 -3.32 13.54 -6.33
N ALA A 81 -2.31 12.69 -6.59
CA ALA A 81 -2.07 11.48 -5.80
C ALA A 81 -1.56 11.81 -4.38
N TYR A 82 -1.95 10.97 -3.43
CA TYR A 82 -1.39 10.95 -2.08
C TYR A 82 -1.46 9.52 -1.52
N LEU A 83 -0.61 9.22 -0.54
CA LEU A 83 -0.73 8.00 0.26
C LEU A 83 -1.47 8.29 1.55
N PHE A 84 -2.33 7.38 1.96
CA PHE A 84 -3.00 7.48 3.24
C PHE A 84 -3.14 6.10 3.89
N THR A 85 -2.45 5.91 5.01
CA THR A 85 -2.48 4.67 5.79
C THR A 85 -3.19 4.94 7.12
N PRO A 86 -4.54 4.98 7.16
CA PRO A 86 -5.32 5.37 8.34
C PRO A 86 -5.29 4.35 9.49
N PHE A 87 -4.27 3.49 9.58
CA PHE A 87 -4.21 2.35 10.49
C PHE A 87 -4.49 2.76 11.95
N SER A 88 -3.74 3.73 12.48
CA SER A 88 -3.94 4.20 13.85
C SER A 88 -5.32 4.80 14.07
N SER A 89 -5.84 5.53 13.07
CA SER A 89 -7.18 6.10 13.14
C SER A 89 -8.29 5.05 13.06
N LEU A 90 -8.04 3.89 12.46
CA LEU A 90 -9.00 2.79 12.33
C LEU A 90 -8.84 1.73 13.43
N GLY A 91 -7.98 1.99 14.44
CA GLY A 91 -7.73 1.01 15.50
C GLY A 91 -6.93 -0.22 15.05
N LEU A 92 -6.32 -0.14 13.88
CA LEU A 92 -5.43 -1.14 13.30
C LEU A 92 -3.97 -0.88 13.71
N VAL A 93 -3.12 -1.86 13.41
CA VAL A 93 -1.66 -1.70 13.39
C VAL A 93 -1.19 -1.51 11.94
N ALA A 94 0.11 -1.31 11.72
CA ALA A 94 0.65 -1.33 10.36
C ALA A 94 0.44 -2.71 9.71
N GLU A 95 0.09 -2.70 8.42
CA GLU A 95 -0.20 -3.89 7.62
C GLU A 95 0.50 -3.79 6.27
N GLY A 96 0.52 -4.88 5.51
CA GLY A 96 1.06 -4.87 4.15
C GLY A 96 2.58 -4.66 4.11
N GLY A 97 3.29 -4.97 5.19
CA GLY A 97 4.72 -4.72 5.33
C GLY A 97 5.08 -3.24 5.51
N ALA A 98 4.09 -2.36 5.71
CA ALA A 98 4.29 -0.92 5.78
C ALA A 98 5.26 -0.52 6.90
N SER A 99 5.26 -1.23 8.04
CA SER A 99 6.15 -0.90 9.16
C SER A 99 7.64 -0.93 8.79
N ARG A 100 8.02 -1.66 7.73
CA ARG A 100 9.38 -1.72 7.20
C ARG A 100 9.52 -0.99 5.87
N ALA A 101 8.62 -1.26 4.92
CA ALA A 101 8.71 -0.70 3.57
C ALA A 101 8.56 0.83 3.54
N PHE A 102 7.70 1.40 4.40
CA PHE A 102 7.55 2.86 4.46
C PHE A 102 8.76 3.51 5.12
N VAL A 103 9.35 2.89 6.14
CA VAL A 103 10.57 3.41 6.77
C VAL A 103 11.71 3.46 5.74
N GLN A 104 11.85 2.42 4.92
CA GLN A 104 12.87 2.37 3.87
C GLN A 104 12.66 3.41 2.76
N ARG A 105 11.41 3.64 2.32
CA ARG A 105 11.14 4.56 1.21
C ARG A 105 10.89 6.01 1.58
N LEU A 106 10.30 6.26 2.76
CA LEU A 106 9.97 7.61 3.22
C LEU A 106 11.04 8.18 4.16
N GLY A 107 11.88 7.32 4.74
CA GLY A 107 12.65 7.63 5.94
C GLY A 107 11.77 7.64 7.19
N ILE A 108 12.38 7.41 8.35
CA ILE A 108 11.65 7.19 9.61
C ILE A 108 10.73 8.35 10.00
N SER A 109 11.16 9.60 9.81
CA SER A 109 10.37 10.78 10.20
C SER A 109 9.05 10.86 9.43
N LYS A 110 9.10 10.70 8.11
CA LYS A 110 7.92 10.77 7.25
C LYS A 110 7.07 9.49 7.36
N ALA A 111 7.70 8.34 7.60
CA ALA A 111 6.99 7.10 7.93
C ALA A 111 6.18 7.23 9.23
N ASN A 112 6.71 7.89 10.27
CA ASN A 112 5.99 8.15 11.51
C ASN A 112 4.78 9.07 11.28
N GLU A 113 4.92 10.11 10.46
CA GLU A 113 3.76 10.92 10.04
C GLU A 113 2.70 10.06 9.34
N ALA A 114 3.10 9.18 8.40
CA ALA A 114 2.17 8.35 7.66
C ALA A 114 1.48 7.29 8.55
N LEU A 115 2.24 6.56 9.36
CA LEU A 115 1.78 5.36 10.07
C LEU A 115 1.24 5.66 11.47
N ILE A 116 1.92 6.52 12.23
CA ILE A 116 1.52 6.85 13.61
C ILE A 116 0.46 7.95 13.58
N MET A 117 0.74 9.06 12.89
CA MET A 117 -0.20 10.19 12.85
C MET A 117 -1.37 9.97 11.89
N SER A 118 -1.37 8.90 11.08
CA SER A 118 -2.33 8.71 9.99
C SER A 118 -2.39 9.96 9.11
N LYS A 119 -1.25 10.55 8.74
CA LYS A 119 -1.20 11.74 7.89
C LYS A 119 -1.23 11.32 6.42
N ARG A 120 -1.97 12.05 5.59
CA ARG A 120 -1.85 11.95 4.13
C ARG A 120 -0.49 12.47 3.70
N ILE A 121 0.24 11.70 2.90
CA ILE A 121 1.53 12.10 2.33
C ILE A 121 1.31 12.47 0.87
N THR A 122 1.48 13.75 0.55
CA THR A 122 1.15 14.32 -0.77
C THR A 122 2.15 13.90 -1.85
N ALA A 123 1.77 13.95 -3.13
CA ALA A 123 2.68 13.69 -4.26
C ALA A 123 4.01 14.46 -4.16
N LYS A 124 3.97 15.74 -3.75
CA LYS A 124 5.18 16.56 -3.56
C LYS A 124 6.08 16.03 -2.45
N GLU A 125 5.51 15.67 -1.29
CA GLU A 125 6.28 15.05 -0.21
C GLU A 125 6.85 13.69 -0.62
N LEU A 126 6.08 12.89 -1.36
CA LEU A 126 6.53 11.59 -1.87
C LEU A 126 7.72 11.73 -2.83
N LEU A 127 7.69 12.74 -3.71
CA LEU A 127 8.80 13.01 -4.62
C LEU A 127 10.04 13.49 -3.84
N GLN A 128 9.84 14.37 -2.86
CA GLN A 128 10.92 14.92 -2.04
C GLN A 128 11.72 13.84 -1.30
N VAL A 129 11.05 12.78 -0.83
CA VAL A 129 11.70 11.66 -0.12
C VAL A 129 12.10 10.51 -1.04
N GLY A 130 11.88 10.62 -2.36
CA GLY A 130 12.21 9.58 -3.33
C GLY A 130 11.27 8.37 -3.33
N PHE A 131 10.08 8.47 -2.71
CA PHE A 131 9.09 7.41 -2.77
C PHE A 131 8.55 7.22 -4.18
N VAL A 132 8.27 8.31 -4.89
CA VAL A 132 7.92 8.32 -6.32
C VAL A 132 9.07 8.85 -7.16
N ASN A 133 9.21 8.35 -8.38
CA ASN A 133 10.27 8.70 -9.32
C ASN A 133 9.98 10.01 -10.06
N LYS A 134 8.72 10.29 -10.38
CA LYS A 134 8.29 11.49 -11.11
C LYS A 134 6.80 11.73 -10.94
N ILE A 135 6.43 13.01 -10.91
CA ILE A 135 5.05 13.49 -10.95
C ILE A 135 4.74 13.91 -12.38
N PHE A 136 3.60 13.46 -12.91
CA PHE A 136 3.02 13.95 -14.15
C PHE A 136 1.93 14.96 -13.81
N ASP A 137 2.11 16.20 -14.26
CA ASP A 137 1.09 17.22 -14.17
C ASP A 137 0.04 16.99 -15.26
N LEU A 138 -1.17 16.65 -14.82
CA LEU A 138 -2.33 16.42 -15.66
C LEU A 138 -3.43 17.38 -15.26
N GLU A 139 -4.25 17.78 -16.22
CA GLU A 139 -5.46 18.52 -15.91
C GLU A 139 -6.45 17.63 -15.16
N LYS A 140 -7.31 18.27 -14.36
CA LYS A 140 -8.32 17.56 -13.57
C LYS A 140 -9.26 16.79 -14.49
N GLY A 141 -9.44 15.50 -14.22
CA GLY A 141 -10.26 14.61 -15.05
C GLY A 141 -9.49 13.88 -16.14
N GLU A 142 -8.21 14.19 -16.32
CA GLU A 142 -7.33 13.52 -17.29
C GLU A 142 -6.41 12.48 -16.65
N GLU A 143 -6.65 12.12 -15.38
CA GLU A 143 -5.74 11.27 -14.61
C GLU A 143 -5.49 9.90 -15.25
N GLU A 144 -6.42 9.40 -16.08
CA GLU A 144 -6.25 8.14 -16.80
C GLU A 144 -5.15 8.18 -17.88
N LYS A 145 -4.77 9.37 -18.35
CA LYS A 145 -3.67 9.56 -19.32
C LYS A 145 -2.32 9.16 -18.73
N ILE A 146 -2.17 9.12 -17.40
CA ILE A 146 -0.91 8.73 -16.74
C ILE A 146 -0.41 7.37 -17.24
N ARG A 147 -1.31 6.43 -17.57
CA ARG A 147 -0.93 5.11 -18.06
C ARG A 147 -0.06 5.21 -19.32
N GLY A 148 -0.45 6.05 -20.28
CA GLY A 148 0.30 6.26 -21.52
C GLY A 148 1.65 6.92 -21.25
N LEU A 149 1.66 7.98 -20.44
CA LEU A 149 2.87 8.72 -20.07
C LEU A 149 3.90 7.84 -19.33
N VAL A 150 3.43 6.96 -18.46
CA VAL A 150 4.32 6.02 -17.74
C VAL A 150 4.86 4.95 -18.69
N LEU A 151 4.06 4.45 -19.62
CA LEU A 151 4.55 3.50 -20.62
C LEU A 151 5.62 4.12 -21.52
N GLU A 152 5.44 5.39 -21.91
CA GLU A 152 6.44 6.14 -22.68
C GLU A 152 7.73 6.35 -21.85
N GLU A 153 7.61 6.82 -20.60
CA GLU A 153 8.78 7.01 -19.72
C GLU A 153 9.53 5.69 -19.50
N ILE A 154 8.82 4.58 -19.25
CA ILE A 154 9.44 3.26 -19.09
C ILE A 154 10.05 2.76 -20.40
N GLY A 155 9.41 2.98 -21.56
CA GLY A 155 9.99 2.63 -22.86
C GLY A 155 11.31 3.37 -23.12
N ASN A 156 11.38 4.64 -22.74
CA ASN A 156 12.59 5.46 -22.87
C ASN A 156 13.68 5.05 -21.87
N ARG A 157 13.31 4.72 -20.63
CA ARG A 157 14.26 4.43 -19.53
C ARG A 157 14.72 2.97 -19.48
N LEU A 158 13.84 2.04 -19.84
CA LEU A 158 14.03 0.59 -19.73
C LEU A 158 13.92 -0.12 -21.09
N GLY A 159 14.12 0.60 -22.19
CA GLY A 159 14.09 0.06 -23.55
C GLY A 159 15.29 -0.83 -23.91
N ASP A 160 15.47 -1.08 -25.21
CA ASP A 160 16.38 -2.10 -25.76
C ASP A 160 17.87 -1.92 -25.43
N HIS A 161 18.26 -0.75 -24.93
CA HIS A 161 19.62 -0.48 -24.44
C HIS A 161 19.93 -1.20 -23.11
N LEU A 162 18.92 -1.71 -22.39
CA LEU A 162 19.10 -2.50 -21.17
C LEU A 162 18.80 -3.99 -21.42
N ASN A 163 19.57 -4.86 -20.78
CA ASN A 163 19.33 -6.30 -20.82
C ASN A 163 18.30 -6.72 -19.77
N GLY A 164 17.16 -7.27 -20.21
CA GLY A 164 16.05 -7.68 -19.34
C GLY A 164 16.41 -8.70 -18.25
N ASP A 165 17.22 -9.71 -18.59
CA ASP A 165 17.68 -10.73 -17.63
C ASP A 165 18.54 -10.08 -16.52
N SER A 166 19.48 -9.21 -16.93
CA SER A 166 20.32 -8.44 -16.02
C SER A 166 19.48 -7.58 -15.07
N MET A 167 18.47 -6.86 -15.58
CA MET A 167 17.57 -6.06 -14.73
C MET A 167 16.90 -6.90 -13.64
N THR A 168 16.37 -8.08 -13.99
CA THR A 168 15.72 -8.96 -13.01
C THR A 168 16.71 -9.59 -12.02
N LYS A 169 17.93 -9.91 -12.44
CA LYS A 169 18.99 -10.42 -11.54
C LYS A 169 19.48 -9.35 -10.57
N ILE A 170 19.67 -8.12 -11.04
CA ILE A 170 19.99 -6.96 -10.20
C ILE A 170 18.89 -6.76 -9.15
N LYS A 171 17.62 -6.76 -9.58
CA LYS A 171 16.48 -6.67 -8.66
C LYS A 171 16.50 -7.77 -7.59
N ALA A 172 16.76 -9.03 -7.99
CA ALA A 172 16.84 -10.14 -7.05
C ALA A 172 17.95 -9.94 -6.00
N LEU A 173 19.13 -9.45 -6.42
CA LEU A 173 20.23 -9.15 -5.50
C LEU A 173 19.91 -7.99 -4.55
N ILE A 174 19.26 -6.92 -5.03
CA ILE A 174 18.81 -5.80 -4.20
C ILE A 174 17.85 -6.27 -3.11
N ARG A 175 16.91 -7.16 -3.45
CA ARG A 175 15.87 -7.62 -2.52
C ARG A 175 16.33 -8.71 -1.56
N LYS A 176 17.32 -9.51 -1.94
CA LYS A 176 17.74 -10.70 -1.18
C LYS A 176 17.94 -10.44 0.33
N PRO A 177 18.62 -9.38 0.78
CA PRO A 177 18.81 -9.13 2.21
C PRO A 177 17.52 -8.81 2.97
N GLU A 178 16.50 -8.32 2.27
CA GLU A 178 15.24 -7.91 2.85
C GLU A 178 14.19 -9.02 2.91
N ILE A 179 14.38 -10.15 2.20
CA ILE A 179 13.35 -11.21 2.12
C ILE A 179 13.07 -11.80 3.51
N ASP A 180 14.09 -12.35 4.18
CA ASP A 180 13.93 -12.97 5.51
C ASP A 180 13.35 -11.97 6.53
N ALA A 181 13.78 -10.73 6.36
CA ALA A 181 13.45 -9.60 7.18
C ALA A 181 11.98 -9.16 6.99
N MET A 182 11.46 -9.27 5.77
CA MET A 182 10.06 -9.06 5.41
C MET A 182 9.17 -10.25 5.79
N ASP A 183 9.67 -11.48 5.67
CA ASP A 183 8.97 -12.69 6.12
C ASP A 183 8.68 -12.61 7.63
N ALA A 184 9.72 -12.34 8.43
CA ALA A 184 9.59 -12.18 9.88
C ALA A 184 8.64 -11.01 10.24
N GLN A 185 8.82 -9.86 9.58
CA GLN A 185 7.99 -8.69 9.85
C GLN A 185 6.52 -8.89 9.44
N GLY A 186 6.28 -9.59 8.33
CA GLY A 186 4.94 -9.91 7.86
C GLY A 186 4.16 -10.74 8.87
N VAL A 187 4.81 -11.75 9.48
CA VAL A 187 4.22 -12.53 10.59
C VAL A 187 3.91 -11.64 11.79
N ALA A 188 4.85 -10.77 12.20
CA ALA A 188 4.62 -9.87 13.32
C ALA A 188 3.43 -8.92 13.10
N GLU A 189 3.32 -8.30 11.91
CA GLU A 189 2.22 -7.39 11.58
C GLU A 189 0.85 -8.08 11.63
N VAL A 190 0.71 -9.26 11.01
CA VAL A 190 -0.60 -9.93 10.93
C VAL A 190 -1.05 -10.50 12.27
N PHE A 191 -0.14 -10.92 13.15
CA PHE A 191 -0.53 -11.37 14.49
C PHE A 191 -0.87 -10.19 15.40
N ALA A 192 -0.16 -9.06 15.31
CA ALA A 192 -0.55 -7.84 15.98
C ALA A 192 -1.92 -7.32 15.48
N GLY A 193 -2.21 -7.44 14.18
CA GLY A 193 -3.52 -7.14 13.61
C GLY A 193 -4.61 -8.10 14.11
N LEU A 194 -4.31 -9.40 14.17
CA LEU A 194 -5.22 -10.43 14.69
C LEU A 194 -5.66 -10.12 16.13
N GLU A 195 -4.73 -9.69 16.99
CA GLU A 195 -5.05 -9.26 18.36
C GLU A 195 -6.06 -8.10 18.37
N ARG A 196 -5.87 -7.08 17.51
CA ARG A 196 -6.82 -5.95 17.38
C ARG A 196 -8.20 -6.41 16.94
N PHE A 197 -8.26 -7.27 15.92
CA PHE A 197 -9.51 -7.80 15.38
C PHE A 197 -10.26 -8.68 16.38
N ASN A 198 -9.54 -9.51 17.14
CA ASN A 198 -10.11 -10.32 18.22
C ASN A 198 -10.67 -9.47 19.36
N ALA A 199 -10.01 -8.36 19.69
CA ALA A 199 -10.47 -7.39 20.68
C ALA A 199 -11.68 -6.55 20.21
N GLY A 200 -12.07 -6.63 18.93
CA GLY A 200 -13.19 -5.88 18.39
C GLY A 200 -12.92 -4.38 18.20
N ILE A 201 -11.64 -3.97 18.19
CA ILE A 201 -11.25 -2.55 18.16
C ILE A 201 -11.53 -1.93 16.77
N PRO A 202 -11.03 -2.52 15.65
CA PRO A 202 -11.30 -1.95 14.32
C PRO A 202 -12.78 -1.87 13.99
N GLN A 203 -13.56 -2.88 14.38
CA GLN A 203 -14.99 -2.96 14.14
C GLN A 203 -15.73 -1.77 14.77
N LYS A 204 -15.41 -1.43 16.04
CA LYS A 204 -15.97 -0.25 16.70
C LYS A 204 -15.62 1.06 15.99
N GLU A 205 -14.41 1.17 15.45
CA GLU A 205 -14.00 2.38 14.71
C GLU A 205 -14.68 2.47 13.34
N PHE A 206 -14.88 1.34 12.65
CA PHE A 206 -15.66 1.29 11.41
C PHE A 206 -17.12 1.68 11.65
N ASP A 207 -17.74 1.20 12.73
CA ASP A 207 -19.12 1.55 13.09
C ASP A 207 -19.29 3.05 13.34
N LYS A 208 -18.31 3.69 14.01
CA LYS A 208 -18.31 5.15 14.21
C LYS A 208 -18.24 5.92 12.90
N ILE A 209 -17.53 5.39 11.91
CA ILE A 209 -17.43 6.00 10.58
C ILE A 209 -18.73 5.83 9.83
N ALA A 210 -19.28 4.61 9.80
CA ALA A 210 -20.53 4.29 9.12
C ALA A 210 -21.72 5.08 9.69
N SER A 211 -21.75 5.29 11.00
CA SER A 211 -22.76 6.10 11.70
C SER A 211 -22.52 7.62 11.61
N GLY A 212 -21.43 8.07 10.99
CA GLY A 212 -21.08 9.49 10.88
C GLY A 212 -20.56 10.14 12.15
N GLN A 213 -20.44 9.40 13.26
CA GLN A 213 -19.84 9.85 14.53
C GLN A 213 -18.35 10.19 14.38
N LYS A 214 -17.70 9.65 13.35
CA LYS A 214 -16.32 9.93 12.98
C LYS A 214 -16.23 10.22 11.49
N ARG A 215 -15.74 11.41 11.13
CA ARG A 215 -15.48 11.74 9.72
C ARG A 215 -14.28 10.95 9.21
N HIS A 216 -14.50 10.17 8.16
CA HIS A 216 -13.39 9.58 7.42
C HIS A 216 -12.63 10.70 6.70
N LYS A 217 -11.34 10.87 6.98
CA LYS A 217 -10.48 11.78 6.21
C LYS A 217 -10.06 11.10 4.89
N LEU A 218 -11.00 10.62 4.08
CA LEU A 218 -10.77 10.21 2.67
C LEU A 218 -10.85 11.40 1.72
#